data_AF-A0A6A3ABT0-F1
#
_entry.id   AF-A0A6A3ABT0-F1
#
_cell.length_a   1.000
_cell.length_b   1.000
_cell.length_c   1.000
_cell.angle_alpha   90.00
_cell.angle_beta   90.00
_cell.angle_gamma   90.00
#
_symmetry.space_group_name_H-M   'P 1'
#
loop_
_entity.id
_entity.type
_entity.pdbx_description
1 polymer ?
#
loop_
_entity_poly.entity_id
_entity_poly.type
_entity_poly.pdbx_seq_one_letter_code
_entity_poly.pdbx_strand_id
1 'polypeptide(L)'
;MGITAGICILVENKPEIKGDRYEAIYSFYVGDYGHMTVQGHYLTYQDTCLAITGGSGIFVVVTDQVKLRQIVFPFKIFYTFYLRGIGELPAELLCEPIEPHPAVEAVPAAKACEPHARITNFTN
;
A
#
# COMPACT_ATOMS: atom_id res chain seq x y z
N MET A 1 7.63 -2.03 -7.66
CA MET A 1 6.45 -1.28 -8.14
C MET A 1 6.66 0.22 -7.98
N GLY A 2 6.81 0.73 -6.76
CA GLY A 2 7.13 2.13 -6.55
C GLY A 2 7.18 2.47 -5.06
N ILE A 3 6.69 3.65 -4.69
CA ILE A 3 6.73 4.17 -3.32
C ILE A 3 5.32 4.46 -2.77
N THR A 4 5.24 4.60 -1.46
CA THR A 4 4.15 5.33 -0.81
C THR A 4 4.66 6.72 -0.41
N ALA A 5 3.82 7.74 -0.54
CA ALA A 5 4.18 9.10 -0.10
C ALA A 5 2.95 9.82 0.46
N GLY A 6 3.12 10.48 1.60
CA GLY A 6 2.06 11.23 2.25
C GLY A 6 2.40 11.56 3.70
N ILE A 7 1.35 11.74 4.51
CA ILE A 7 1.45 12.20 5.89
C ILE A 7 0.59 11.35 6.83
N CYS A 8 1.12 11.10 8.02
CA CYS A 8 0.39 10.56 9.16
C CYS A 8 0.36 11.61 10.26
N ILE A 9 -0.84 11.97 10.71
CA ILE A 9 -1.07 12.91 11.81
C ILE A 9 -1.37 12.10 13.06
N LEU A 10 -0.54 12.21 14.10
CA LEU A 10 -0.79 11.53 15.37
C LEU A 10 -2.08 12.09 15.99
N VAL A 11 -3.04 11.22 16.26
CA VAL A 11 -4.32 11.56 16.89
C VAL A 11 -4.26 11.27 18.38
N GLU A 12 -3.73 10.11 18.76
CA GLU A 12 -3.73 9.62 20.14
C GLU A 12 -2.62 8.59 20.33
N ASN A 13 -1.88 8.70 21.45
CA ASN A 13 -1.04 7.63 21.97
C ASN A 13 -1.85 6.79 22.96
N LYS A 14 -1.74 5.46 22.89
CA LYS A 14 -2.40 4.49 23.77
C LYS A 14 -1.37 3.65 24.52
N PRO A 15 -0.90 4.12 25.69
CA PRO A 15 0.13 3.45 26.47
C PRO A 15 -0.22 2.00 26.84
N GLU A 16 -1.49 1.74 27.14
CA GLU A 16 -2.02 0.45 27.60
C GLU A 16 -1.83 -0.68 26.59
N ILE A 17 -1.81 -0.35 25.30
CA ILE A 17 -1.57 -1.29 24.20
C ILE A 17 -0.28 -0.99 23.45
N LYS A 18 0.56 -0.09 23.98
CA LYS A 18 1.85 0.34 23.41
C LYS A 18 1.73 0.71 21.92
N GLY A 19 0.69 1.48 21.60
CA GLY A 19 0.37 1.80 20.21
C GLY A 19 -0.11 3.22 20.03
N ASP A 20 -0.21 3.63 18.76
CA ASP A 20 -0.63 4.96 18.35
C ASP A 20 -1.77 4.85 17.34
N ARG A 21 -2.65 5.85 17.37
CA ARG A 21 -3.63 6.10 16.31
C ARG A 21 -3.18 7.30 15.50
N TYR A 22 -3.07 7.11 14.19
CA TYR A 22 -2.84 8.16 13.22
C TYR A 22 -4.05 8.34 12.30
N GLU A 23 -4.25 9.56 11.82
CA GLU A 23 -5.00 9.84 10.60
C GLU A 23 -3.98 9.92 9.46
N ALA A 24 -4.14 9.07 8.45
CA ALA A 24 -3.18 8.93 7.36
C ALA A 24 -3.80 9.37 6.03
N ILE A 25 -3.04 10.16 5.26
CA ILE A 25 -3.37 10.59 3.90
C ILE A 25 -2.13 10.39 3.06
N TYR A 26 -2.17 9.43 2.13
CA TYR A 26 -1.01 9.09 1.31
C TYR A 26 -1.42 8.44 -0.01
N SER A 27 -0.49 8.38 -0.95
CA SER A 27 -0.67 7.77 -2.26
C SER A 27 0.28 6.59 -2.46
N PHE A 28 -0.16 5.60 -3.22
CA PHE A 28 0.63 4.50 -3.76
C PHE A 28 0.97 4.81 -5.22
N TYR A 29 2.25 4.97 -5.53
CA TYR A 29 2.72 5.23 -6.89
C TYR A 29 3.16 3.91 -7.54
N VAL A 30 2.62 3.64 -8.73
CA VAL A 30 2.81 2.40 -9.47
C VAL A 30 3.40 2.69 -10.86
N GLY A 31 4.46 3.50 -10.90
CA GLY A 31 5.16 3.85 -12.15
C GLY A 31 4.22 4.42 -13.21
N ASP A 32 4.37 3.95 -14.46
CA ASP A 32 3.55 4.39 -15.59
C ASP A 32 2.04 4.05 -15.44
N TYR A 33 1.66 3.15 -14.54
CA TYR A 33 0.25 2.82 -14.32
C TYR A 33 -0.53 3.93 -13.62
N GLY A 34 0.17 4.85 -12.94
CA GLY A 34 -0.42 5.94 -12.19
C GLY A 34 -0.32 5.73 -10.67
N HIS A 35 -1.28 6.29 -9.93
CA HIS A 35 -1.30 6.20 -8.47
C HIS A 35 -2.72 6.01 -7.93
N MET A 36 -2.81 5.56 -6.68
CA MET A 36 -4.03 5.52 -5.88
C MET A 36 -3.83 6.31 -4.60
N THR A 37 -4.77 7.18 -4.25
CA THR A 37 -4.75 7.95 -2.99
C THR A 37 -5.69 7.32 -1.99
N VAL A 38 -5.24 7.26 -0.73
CA VAL A 38 -6.00 6.70 0.37
C VAL A 38 -6.07 7.66 1.55
N GLN A 39 -7.15 7.55 2.31
CA GLN A 39 -7.35 8.29 3.54
C GLN A 39 -8.02 7.42 4.61
N GLY A 40 -7.54 7.52 5.85
CA GLY A 40 -8.24 6.96 7.00
C GLY A 40 -7.31 6.62 8.17
N HIS A 41 -7.81 5.77 9.05
CA HIS A 41 -7.08 5.41 10.27
C HIS A 41 -5.90 4.48 9.99
N TYR A 42 -4.74 4.83 10.53
CA TYR A 42 -3.62 3.91 10.68
C TYR A 42 -3.39 3.64 12.17
N LEU A 43 -3.63 2.40 12.57
CA LEU A 43 -3.44 1.93 13.95
C LEU A 43 -2.20 1.03 14.00
N THR A 44 -1.23 1.35 14.86
CA THR A 44 0.05 0.59 14.90
C THR A 44 -0.08 -0.81 15.53
N TYR A 45 -1.26 -1.11 16.10
CA TYR A 45 -1.54 -2.29 16.93
C TYR A 45 -2.60 -3.22 16.35
N GLN A 46 -3.28 -2.84 15.25
CA GLN A 46 -4.29 -3.68 14.61
C GLN A 46 -4.50 -3.31 13.14
N ASP A 47 -5.09 -4.26 12.39
CA ASP A 47 -5.50 -4.04 11.02
C ASP A 47 -6.57 -2.94 10.91
N THR A 48 -6.57 -2.24 9.78
CA THR A 48 -7.53 -1.16 9.47
C THR A 48 -7.96 -1.21 8.01
N CYS A 49 -9.04 -0.50 7.69
CA CYS A 49 -9.41 -0.21 6.30
C CYS A 49 -9.33 1.30 6.07
N LEU A 50 -8.67 1.70 4.98
CA LEU A 50 -8.62 3.08 4.51
C LEU A 50 -9.50 3.22 3.26
N ALA A 51 -10.12 4.38 3.10
CA ALA A 51 -10.90 4.70 1.92
C ALA A 51 -9.96 5.02 0.76
N ILE A 52 -10.28 4.52 -0.44
CA ILE A 52 -9.62 4.94 -1.68
C ILE A 52 -10.34 6.20 -2.16
N THR A 53 -9.62 7.33 -2.19
CA THR A 53 -10.19 8.65 -2.47
C THR A 53 -10.02 9.10 -3.91
N GLY A 54 -9.20 8.38 -4.68
CA GLY A 54 -9.04 8.61 -6.12
C GLY A 54 -7.77 7.97 -6.65
N GLY A 55 -7.47 8.24 -7.92
CA GLY A 55 -6.25 7.78 -8.56
C GLY A 55 -5.99 8.45 -9.91
N SER A 56 -4.96 7.99 -10.60
CA SER A 56 -4.60 8.41 -11.96
C SER A 56 -4.25 7.23 -12.85
N GLY A 57 -4.07 7.48 -14.15
CA GLY A 57 -3.72 6.42 -15.11
C GLY A 57 -4.82 5.35 -15.15
N ILE A 58 -4.44 4.08 -14.97
CA ILE A 58 -5.42 2.97 -14.96
C ILE A 58 -6.35 3.02 -13.74
N PHE A 59 -6.04 3.86 -12.74
CA PHE A 59 -6.78 4.02 -11.50
C PHE A 59 -7.68 5.27 -11.46
N VAL A 60 -7.91 5.97 -12.58
CA VAL A 60 -8.54 7.31 -12.59
C VAL A 60 -9.92 7.41 -11.92
N VAL A 61 -10.73 6.35 -11.97
CA VAL A 61 -12.09 6.29 -11.39
C VAL A 61 -12.19 5.26 -10.26
N VAL A 62 -11.06 4.87 -9.68
CA VAL A 62 -10.99 3.84 -8.66
C VAL A 62 -11.69 4.29 -7.37
N THR A 63 -12.44 3.39 -6.76
CA THR A 63 -13.18 3.61 -5.51
C THR A 63 -13.14 2.37 -4.61
N ASP A 64 -13.80 2.46 -3.44
CA ASP A 64 -13.92 1.46 -2.37
C ASP A 64 -12.79 1.58 -1.32
N GLN A 65 -12.09 0.50 -0.95
CA GLN A 65 -11.23 0.49 0.24
C GLN A 65 -9.96 -0.34 0.09
N VAL A 66 -8.97 -0.06 0.94
CA VAL A 66 -7.77 -0.88 1.12
C VAL A 66 -7.68 -1.37 2.55
N LYS A 67 -7.48 -2.67 2.76
CA LYS A 67 -7.15 -3.24 4.06
C LYS A 67 -5.64 -3.12 4.29
N LEU A 68 -5.26 -2.52 5.41
CA LEU A 68 -3.89 -2.41 5.90
C LEU A 68 -3.68 -3.46 6.99
N ARG A 69 -2.67 -4.31 6.82
CA ARG A 69 -2.19 -5.28 7.82
C ARG A 69 -0.75 -4.98 8.21
N GLN A 70 -0.51 -4.69 9.47
CA GLN A 70 0.84 -4.50 10.01
C GLN A 70 1.50 -5.88 10.18
N ILE A 71 2.62 -6.12 9.49
CA ILE A 71 3.41 -7.36 9.68
C ILE A 71 4.47 -7.15 10.76
N VAL A 72 5.33 -6.15 10.56
CA VAL A 72 6.41 -5.78 11.49
C VAL A 72 6.37 -4.26 11.61
N PHE A 73 5.98 -3.74 12.76
CA PHE A 73 5.95 -2.29 12.97
C PHE A 73 7.36 -1.71 13.12
N PRO A 74 7.70 -0.57 12.47
CA PRO A 74 6.97 0.11 11.39
C PRO A 74 7.36 -0.34 9.97
N PHE A 75 8.24 -1.33 9.83
CA PHE A 75 8.98 -1.62 8.59
C PHE A 75 8.24 -2.41 7.50
N LYS A 76 7.30 -3.27 7.87
CA LYS A 76 6.60 -4.17 6.92
C LYS A 76 5.10 -4.09 7.10
N ILE A 77 4.41 -3.66 6.05
CA ILE A 77 2.96 -3.53 5.97
C ILE A 77 2.50 -4.26 4.70
N PHE A 78 1.38 -4.97 4.79
CA PHE A 78 0.73 -5.60 3.64
C PHE A 78 -0.62 -4.95 3.38
N TYR A 79 -0.92 -4.70 2.11
CA TYR A 79 -2.15 -4.06 1.69
C TYR A 79 -2.96 -5.01 0.81
N THR A 80 -4.28 -5.06 1.04
CA THR A 80 -5.22 -5.73 0.15
C THR A 80 -6.21 -4.70 -0.36
N PHE A 81 -6.10 -4.38 -1.65
CA PHE A 81 -6.96 -3.41 -2.30
C PHE A 81 -8.22 -4.09 -2.81
N TYR A 82 -9.38 -3.54 -2.44
CA TYR A 82 -10.68 -3.91 -2.99
C TYR A 82 -11.06 -2.81 -3.96
N LEU A 83 -10.77 -3.01 -5.25
CA LEU A 83 -10.90 -1.97 -6.27
C LEU A 83 -12.26 -2.07 -6.97
N ARG A 84 -12.95 -0.94 -7.14
CA ARG A 84 -14.15 -0.83 -7.98
C ARG A 84 -14.02 0.31 -8.98
N GLY A 85 -14.78 0.21 -10.07
CA GLY A 85 -14.92 1.26 -11.07
C GLY A 85 -13.87 1.26 -12.17
N ILE A 86 -12.86 0.39 -12.11
CA ILE A 86 -11.80 0.26 -13.11
C ILE A 86 -11.93 -1.05 -13.90
N GLY A 87 -11.25 -1.13 -15.05
CA GLY A 87 -11.17 -2.35 -15.85
C GLY A 87 -10.24 -3.40 -15.23
N GLU A 88 -10.03 -4.49 -15.96
CA GLU A 88 -9.08 -5.55 -15.58
C GLU A 88 -7.67 -4.97 -15.38
N LEU A 89 -6.99 -5.42 -14.32
CA LEU A 89 -5.63 -5.00 -14.05
C LEU A 89 -4.64 -5.73 -14.99
N PRO A 90 -3.51 -5.08 -15.35
CA PRO A 90 -2.42 -5.74 -16.04
C PRO A 90 -1.96 -7.01 -15.30
N ALA A 91 -1.70 -8.08 -16.05
CA ALA A 91 -1.38 -9.40 -15.49
C ALA A 91 -0.15 -9.40 -14.56
N GLU A 92 0.83 -8.53 -14.81
CA GLU A 92 2.02 -8.41 -13.93
C GLU A 92 1.70 -7.83 -12.54
N LEU A 93 0.54 -7.20 -12.36
CA LEU A 93 0.04 -6.74 -11.05
C LEU A 93 -0.84 -7.81 -10.37
N LEU A 94 -1.17 -8.89 -11.08
CA LEU A 94 -2.05 -9.98 -10.63
C LEU A 94 -1.24 -11.25 -10.41
N CYS A 95 -0.43 -11.28 -9.34
CA CYS A 95 0.23 -12.49 -8.88
C CYS A 95 -0.44 -13.05 -7.63
N GLU A 96 -0.26 -14.36 -7.39
CA GLU A 96 -0.66 -14.95 -6.11
C GLU A 96 0.19 -14.33 -4.98
N PRO A 97 -0.43 -13.66 -4.00
CA PRO A 97 0.32 -13.02 -2.94
C PRO A 97 0.92 -14.07 -2.01
N ILE A 98 2.19 -13.89 -1.65
CA ILE A 98 2.83 -14.67 -0.59
C ILE A 98 2.14 -14.34 0.73
N GLU A 99 1.90 -15.37 1.57
CA GLU A 99 1.28 -15.17 2.88
C GLU A 99 2.06 -14.16 3.73
N PRO A 100 1.40 -13.08 4.22
CA PRO A 100 2.05 -12.05 5.01
C PRO A 100 2.53 -12.58 6.37
N HIS A 101 3.85 -12.62 6.58
CA HIS A 101 4.48 -13.04 7.83
C HIS A 101 5.85 -12.33 8.03
N PRO A 102 6.43 -12.29 9.25
CA PRO A 102 7.61 -11.46 9.54
C PRO A 102 8.85 -11.72 8.67
N ALA A 103 9.03 -12.96 8.19
CA ALA A 103 10.19 -13.37 7.40
C ALA A 103 10.03 -13.13 5.88
N VAL A 104 8.89 -12.64 5.39
CA VAL A 104 8.75 -12.29 3.97
C VAL A 104 9.76 -11.22 3.57
N GLU A 105 10.34 -11.38 2.39
CA GLU A 105 11.30 -10.46 1.81
C GLU A 105 11.04 -10.30 0.32
N ALA A 106 11.35 -9.12 -0.22
CA ALA A 106 11.43 -8.96 -1.66
C ALA A 106 12.56 -9.84 -2.22
N VAL A 107 12.34 -10.44 -3.39
CA VAL A 107 13.36 -11.22 -4.09
C VAL A 107 14.59 -10.37 -4.41
N PRO A 108 15.82 -10.92 -4.42
CA PRO A 108 17.05 -10.15 -4.64
C PRO A 108 17.02 -9.28 -5.91
N ALA A 109 16.51 -9.81 -7.02
CA ALA A 109 16.40 -9.07 -8.28
C ALA A 109 15.49 -7.84 -8.17
N ALA A 110 14.39 -7.93 -7.41
CA ALA A 110 13.49 -6.79 -7.18
C ALA A 110 14.16 -5.73 -6.27
N LYS A 111 14.90 -6.17 -5.24
CA LYS A 111 15.70 -5.27 -4.38
C LYS A 111 16.80 -4.55 -5.17
N ALA A 112 17.45 -5.26 -6.10
CA ALA A 112 18.47 -4.72 -7.00
C ALA A 112 17.88 -3.91 -8.17
N CYS A 113 16.54 -3.77 -8.25
CA CYS A 113 15.84 -3.08 -9.33
C CYS A 113 16.23 -3.58 -10.73
N GLU A 114 16.45 -4.89 -10.86
CA GLU A 114 16.79 -5.51 -12.15
C GLU A 114 15.67 -5.31 -13.17
N PRO A 115 15.97 -5.14 -14.48
CA PRO A 115 14.97 -4.79 -15.48
C PRO A 115 13.75 -5.72 -15.57
N HIS A 116 13.93 -7.02 -15.29
CA HIS A 116 12.86 -8.01 -15.34
C HIS A 116 12.06 -8.13 -14.03
N ALA A 117 12.52 -7.51 -12.95
CA ALA A 117 11.94 -7.58 -11.61
C ALA A 117 11.34 -6.24 -11.16
N ARG A 118 11.10 -5.33 -12.11
CA ARG A 118 10.49 -4.03 -11.90
C ARG A 118 9.48 -3.75 -13.01
N ILE A 119 8.49 -2.94 -12.69
CA ILE A 119 7.59 -2.37 -13.70
C ILE A 119 8.31 -1.27 -14.48
N THR A 120 7.80 -0.96 -15.68
CA THR A 120 8.30 0.18 -16.48
C THR A 120 8.16 1.48 -15.70
N ASN A 121 9.24 2.28 -15.70
CA ASN A 121 9.33 3.58 -15.00
C ASN A 121 8.81 3.55 -13.56
N PHE A 122 9.18 2.52 -12.78
CA PHE A 122 8.85 2.43 -11.36
C PHE A 122 9.22 3.73 -10.62
N THR A 123 8.35 4.17 -9.73
CA THR A 123 8.58 5.39 -8.93
C THR A 123 9.59 5.13 -7.83
N ASN A 124 10.55 6.02 -7.63
CA ASN A 124 11.62 5.88 -6.63
C ASN A 124 11.73 7.14 -5.77
#